data_AF-A0A8T5NJU0-F1
#
_entry.id   AF-A0A8T5NJU0-F1
#
_cell.length_a   1.000
_cell.length_b   1.000
_cell.length_c   1.000
_cell.angle_alpha   90.00
_cell.angle_beta   90.00
_cell.angle_gamma   90.00
#
_symmetry.space_group_name_H-M   'P 1'
#
loop_
_entity.id
_entity.type
_entity.pdbx_description
1 polymer ?
#
loop_
_entity_poly.entity_id
_entity_poly.type
_entity_poly.pdbx_seq_one_letter_code
_entity_poly.pdbx_strand_id
1 'polypeptide(L)'
;LYASVLLESEFPHKNVGIENHVNYIHKPGGTLSVYEAFGIASLLNTTIIDKFFRSLNGNTQVNATDIRSLPLPDIENIKKIGKAVYESASYKNGIDLDGIIAGILGLHFEEQGLDW
;
A
#
# COMPACT_ATOMS: atom_id res chain seq x y z
N LEU A 1 4.66 -8.38 -3.32
CA LEU A 1 4.37 -7.96 -1.92
C LEU A 1 2.86 -7.92 -1.73
N TYR A 2 2.33 -8.24 -0.54
CA TYR A 2 0.91 -8.03 -0.23
C TYR A 2 0.77 -7.36 1.15
N ALA A 3 -0.15 -6.40 1.26
CA ALA A 3 -0.44 -5.65 2.46
C ALA A 3 -1.95 -5.65 2.74
N SER A 4 -2.31 -5.67 4.02
CA SER A 4 -3.71 -5.63 4.47
C SER A 4 -3.86 -4.74 5.69
N VAL A 5 -5.05 -4.18 5.87
CA VAL A 5 -5.39 -3.34 7.01
C VAL A 5 -6.08 -4.19 8.06
N LEU A 6 -5.61 -4.11 9.30
CA LEU A 6 -6.31 -4.63 10.48
C LEU A 6 -6.98 -3.46 11.19
N LEU A 7 -8.32 -3.38 11.12
CA LEU A 7 -9.08 -2.34 11.81
C LEU A 7 -9.38 -2.76 13.25
N GLU A 8 -9.24 -1.82 14.17
CA GLU A 8 -9.61 -2.03 15.58
C GLU A 8 -11.09 -2.43 15.72
N SER A 9 -11.98 -1.83 14.92
CA SER A 9 -13.41 -2.16 14.89
C SER A 9 -13.70 -3.59 14.43
N GLU A 10 -12.77 -4.23 13.73
CA GLU A 10 -12.90 -5.59 13.21
C GLU A 10 -12.12 -6.62 14.06
N PHE A 11 -11.42 -6.16 15.12
CA PHE A 11 -10.59 -6.98 15.98
C PHE A 11 -11.09 -6.92 17.43
N PRO A 12 -11.93 -7.86 17.89
CA PRO A 12 -12.62 -7.79 19.18
C PRO A 12 -11.72 -8.12 20.39
N HIS A 13 -10.41 -7.97 20.25
CA HIS A 13 -9.43 -8.33 21.27
C HIS A 13 -8.52 -7.16 21.60
N LYS A 14 -8.16 -7.03 22.87
CA LYS A 14 -7.28 -5.96 23.36
C LYS A 14 -5.84 -6.06 22.86
N ASN A 15 -5.38 -7.29 22.61
CA ASN A 15 -3.98 -7.58 22.27
C ASN A 15 -3.92 -8.32 20.95
N VAL A 16 -2.95 -7.97 20.11
CA VAL A 16 -2.61 -8.68 18.88
C VAL A 16 -1.24 -9.34 19.04
N GLY A 17 -1.16 -10.63 18.71
CA GLY A 17 0.09 -11.34 18.55
C GLY A 17 0.46 -11.38 17.06
N ILE A 18 1.66 -10.92 16.71
CA ILE A 18 2.15 -10.91 15.33
C ILE A 18 3.37 -11.83 15.26
N GLU A 19 3.46 -12.58 14.17
CA GLU A 19 4.59 -13.47 13.88
C GLU A 19 5.83 -12.67 13.43
N ASN A 20 7.04 -13.17 13.67
CA ASN A 20 8.29 -12.41 13.50
C ASN A 20 8.68 -12.13 12.04
N HIS A 21 8.09 -12.84 11.07
CA HIS A 21 8.34 -12.64 9.63
C HIS A 21 7.31 -11.72 8.97
N VAL A 22 6.43 -11.08 9.75
CA VAL A 22 5.47 -10.09 9.26
C VAL A 22 5.95 -8.68 9.56
N ASN A 23 6.03 -7.83 8.54
CA ASN A 23 6.25 -6.40 8.73
C ASN A 23 4.92 -5.72 9.12
N TYR A 24 4.95 -4.86 10.15
CA TYR A 24 3.82 -4.03 10.52
C TYR A 24 4.19 -2.55 10.40
N ILE A 25 3.23 -1.75 9.95
CA ILE A 25 3.36 -0.30 9.83
C ILE A 25 2.49 0.34 10.90
N HIS A 26 3.07 1.26 11.66
CA HIS A 26 2.36 2.00 12.70
C HIS A 26 2.81 3.45 12.71
N LYS A 27 2.00 4.32 13.35
CA LYS A 27 2.37 5.70 13.61
C LYS A 27 3.01 5.78 15.01
N PRO A 28 4.29 6.16 15.15
CA PRO A 28 4.89 6.36 16.46
C PRO A 28 4.12 7.42 17.27
N GLY A 29 3.76 7.10 18.51
CA GLY A 29 3.06 8.04 19.39
C GLY A 29 1.63 8.41 18.99
N GLY A 30 1.01 7.66 18.07
CA GLY A 30 -0.36 7.94 17.62
C GLY A 30 -0.99 6.78 16.87
N THR A 31 -2.11 7.07 16.21
CA THR A 31 -2.86 6.10 15.41
C THR A 31 -2.86 6.48 13.94
N LEU A 32 -2.85 5.47 13.07
CA LEU A 32 -3.18 5.66 11.66
C LEU A 32 -4.68 5.85 11.56
N SER A 33 -5.12 6.90 10.87
CA SER A 33 -6.51 7.00 10.42
C SER A 33 -6.82 5.90 9.42
N VAL A 34 -8.11 5.58 9.27
CA VAL A 34 -8.56 4.58 8.29
C VAL A 34 -8.04 4.90 6.88
N TYR A 35 -8.06 6.17 6.46
CA TYR A 35 -7.58 6.58 5.15
C TYR A 35 -6.06 6.51 5.01
N GLU A 36 -5.28 6.79 6.05
CA GLU A 36 -3.83 6.56 5.99
C GLU A 36 -3.52 5.06 5.87
N ALA A 37 -4.18 4.21 6.66
CA ALA A 37 -3.96 2.77 6.65
C ALA A 37 -4.29 2.16 5.29
N PHE A 38 -5.46 2.46 4.73
CA PHE A 38 -5.85 1.99 3.40
C PHE A 38 -4.98 2.60 2.29
N GLY A 39 -4.60 3.87 2.39
CA GLY A 39 -3.72 4.49 1.39
C GLY A 39 -2.34 3.82 1.31
N ILE A 40 -1.73 3.55 2.46
CA ILE A 40 -0.44 2.84 2.55
C ILE A 40 -0.59 1.41 2.01
N ALA A 41 -1.61 0.67 2.47
CA ALA A 41 -1.84 -0.70 2.01
C ALA A 41 -2.07 -0.76 0.50
N SER A 42 -2.83 0.17 -0.07
CA SER A 42 -3.06 0.25 -1.51
C SER A 42 -1.77 0.52 -2.29
N LEU A 43 -0.93 1.45 -1.84
CA LEU A 43 0.36 1.71 -2.47
C LEU A 43 1.24 0.46 -2.48
N LEU A 44 1.35 -0.24 -1.36
CA LEU A 44 2.15 -1.48 -1.24
C LEU A 44 1.65 -2.65 -2.10
N ASN A 45 0.36 -2.60 -2.48
CA ASN A 45 -0.27 -3.59 -3.35
C ASN A 45 -0.25 -3.22 -4.84
N THR A 46 0.37 -2.10 -5.23
CA THR A 46 0.50 -1.70 -6.65
C THR A 46 1.50 -2.56 -7.40
N THR A 47 1.31 -2.70 -8.72
CA THR A 47 2.26 -3.44 -9.56
C THR A 47 3.61 -2.71 -9.66
N ILE A 48 3.63 -1.39 -9.51
CA ILE A 48 4.85 -0.57 -9.53
C ILE A 48 5.74 -0.91 -8.34
N ILE A 49 5.18 -0.92 -7.13
CA ILE A 49 5.93 -1.26 -5.92
C ILE A 49 6.38 -2.72 -5.95
N ASP A 50 5.53 -3.61 -6.46
CA ASP A 50 5.86 -5.02 -6.63
C ASP A 50 7.00 -5.24 -7.65
N LYS A 51 7.03 -4.48 -8.76
CA LYS A 51 8.15 -4.46 -9.72
C LYS A 51 9.43 -3.86 -9.10
N PHE A 52 9.31 -2.80 -8.31
CA PHE A 52 10.44 -2.18 -7.61
C PHE A 52 11.16 -3.18 -6.70
N PHE A 53 10.43 -3.90 -5.84
CA PHE A 53 11.03 -4.89 -4.95
C PHE A 53 11.66 -6.08 -5.70
N ARG A 54 11.03 -6.55 -6.78
CA ARG A 54 11.61 -7.61 -7.62
C ARG A 54 12.94 -7.20 -8.25
N SER A 55 13.07 -5.94 -8.66
CA SER A 55 14.28 -5.40 -9.28
C SER A 55 15.45 -5.30 -8.29
N LEU A 56 15.18 -4.98 -7.03
CA LEU A 56 16.22 -4.78 -6.00
C LEU A 56 16.80 -6.08 -5.43
N ASN A 57 15.95 -7.03 -5.06
CA ASN A 57 16.37 -8.14 -4.19
C ASN A 57 16.52 -9.49 -4.93
N GLY A 58 16.12 -9.56 -6.20
CA GLY A 58 16.11 -10.80 -7.00
C GLY A 58 15.21 -11.92 -6.43
N ASN A 59 14.54 -11.65 -5.32
CA ASN A 59 13.72 -12.56 -4.53
C ASN A 59 12.49 -11.81 -4.02
N THR A 60 11.50 -12.57 -3.54
CA THR A 60 10.20 -12.03 -3.09
C THR A 60 10.17 -11.62 -1.61
N GLN A 61 11.25 -11.84 -0.86
CA GLN A 61 11.34 -11.44 0.54
C GLN A 61 11.53 -9.93 0.66
N VAL A 62 10.66 -9.29 1.43
CA VAL A 62 10.66 -7.84 1.70
C VAL A 62 10.78 -7.63 3.20
N ASN A 63 11.82 -6.92 3.63
CA ASN A 63 12.04 -6.59 5.04
C ASN A 63 11.63 -5.14 5.35
N ALA A 64 11.61 -4.78 6.64
CA ALA A 64 11.24 -3.44 7.09
C ALA A 64 12.19 -2.32 6.59
N THR A 65 13.46 -2.63 6.33
CA THR A 65 14.42 -1.68 5.75
C THR A 65 14.07 -1.37 4.29
N ASP A 66 13.71 -2.39 3.51
CA ASP A 66 13.31 -2.21 2.13
C ASP A 66 12.05 -1.34 2.04
N ILE A 67 11.06 -1.57 2.91
CA ILE A 67 9.84 -0.74 3.00
C ILE A 67 10.16 0.71 3.35
N ARG A 68 11.10 0.95 4.28
CA ARG A 68 11.53 2.32 4.64
C ARG A 68 12.22 3.07 3.51
N SER A 69 12.80 2.36 2.54
CA SER A 69 13.46 2.97 1.39
C SER A 69 12.49 3.39 0.28
N LEU A 70 11.20 3.03 0.39
CA LEU A 70 10.21 3.36 -0.63
C LEU A 70 10.01 4.87 -0.77
N PRO A 71 10.04 5.41 -2.00
CA PRO A 71 9.55 6.76 -2.25
C PRO A 71 8.02 6.74 -2.17
N LEU A 72 7.48 7.18 -1.03
CA LEU A 72 6.04 7.34 -0.86
C LEU A 72 5.60 8.78 -1.21
N PRO A 73 4.40 8.96 -1.77
CA PRO A 73 3.78 10.28 -1.90
C PRO A 73 3.64 10.98 -0.54
N ASP A 74 3.36 12.29 -0.56
CA ASP A 74 3.01 13.01 0.65
C ASP A 74 1.77 12.42 1.34
N ILE A 75 1.64 12.70 2.63
CA ILE A 75 0.58 12.13 3.47
C ILE A 75 -0.84 12.52 3.02
N GLU A 76 -1.00 13.68 2.38
CA GLU A 76 -2.31 14.13 1.90
C GLU A 76 -2.74 13.33 0.67
N ASN A 77 -1.82 13.03 -0.23
CA ASN A 77 -2.07 12.12 -1.35
C ASN A 77 -2.31 10.68 -0.88
N ILE A 78 -1.57 10.20 0.12
CA ILE A 78 -1.84 8.88 0.74
C ILE A 78 -3.27 8.82 1.28
N LYS A 79 -3.71 9.86 2.01
CA LYS A 79 -5.10 9.93 2.52
C LYS A 79 -6.13 9.96 1.41
N LYS A 80 -5.90 10.71 0.32
CA LYS A 80 -6.83 10.75 -0.84
C LYS A 80 -6.98 9.37 -1.46
N ILE A 81 -5.88 8.65 -1.68
CA ILE A 81 -5.87 7.27 -2.17
C ILE A 81 -6.69 6.38 -1.24
N GLY A 82 -6.38 6.39 0.05
CA GLY A 82 -7.06 5.53 1.01
C GLY A 82 -8.54 5.85 1.15
N LYS A 83 -8.95 7.12 1.07
CA LYS A 83 -10.36 7.51 1.04
C LYS A 83 -11.08 6.92 -0.17
N ALA A 84 -10.52 7.10 -1.37
CA ALA A 84 -11.12 6.58 -2.60
C ALA A 84 -11.26 5.06 -2.57
N VAL A 85 -10.23 4.34 -2.11
CA VAL A 85 -10.24 2.87 -2.01
C VAL A 85 -11.21 2.39 -0.94
N TYR A 86 -11.25 3.06 0.22
CA TYR A 86 -12.10 2.67 1.33
C TYR A 86 -13.59 2.86 1.01
N GLU A 87 -13.97 4.04 0.48
CA GLU A 87 -15.36 4.38 0.18
C GLU A 87 -15.94 3.53 -0.97
N SER A 88 -15.11 3.20 -1.96
CA SER A 88 -15.50 2.29 -3.05
C SER A 88 -15.48 0.81 -2.65
N ALA A 89 -15.01 0.49 -1.43
CA ALA A 89 -14.71 -0.88 -0.99
C ALA A 89 -13.79 -1.66 -1.94
N SER A 90 -12.96 -0.95 -2.71
CA SER A 90 -12.09 -1.53 -3.75
C SER A 90 -11.06 -2.52 -3.19
N TYR A 91 -10.67 -2.33 -1.93
CA TYR A 91 -9.80 -3.25 -1.20
C TYR A 91 -10.38 -4.65 -1.01
N LYS A 92 -11.70 -4.85 -1.14
CA LYS A 92 -12.36 -6.16 -1.00
C LYS A 92 -12.49 -6.94 -2.30
N ASN A 93 -12.49 -6.25 -3.44
CA ASN A 93 -12.92 -6.80 -4.72
C ASN A 93 -11.80 -6.95 -5.76
N GLY A 94 -10.53 -6.74 -5.39
CA GLY A 94 -9.39 -6.90 -6.30
C GLY A 94 -9.41 -5.92 -7.48
N ILE A 95 -9.97 -4.73 -7.28
CA ILE A 95 -10.01 -3.66 -8.29
C ILE A 95 -8.59 -3.21 -8.65
N ASP A 96 -8.40 -2.76 -9.89
CA ASP A 96 -7.15 -2.16 -10.36
C ASP A 96 -6.79 -0.92 -9.53
N LEU A 97 -5.88 -1.12 -8.56
CA LEU A 97 -5.35 -0.07 -7.71
C LEU A 97 -4.41 0.86 -8.48
N ASP A 98 -3.75 0.37 -9.54
CA ASP A 98 -2.77 1.14 -10.28
C ASP A 98 -3.45 2.30 -11.00
N GLY A 99 -4.59 2.06 -11.65
CA GLY A 99 -5.38 3.10 -12.31
C GLY A 99 -5.90 4.17 -11.34
N ILE A 100 -6.41 3.77 -10.17
CA ILE A 100 -6.90 4.70 -9.14
C ILE A 100 -5.75 5.59 -8.64
N ILE A 101 -4.62 4.97 -8.30
CA ILE A 101 -3.47 5.67 -7.72
C ILE A 101 -2.84 6.59 -8.76
N ALA A 102 -2.69 6.14 -10.01
CA ALA A 102 -2.15 6.96 -11.08
C ALA A 102 -3.01 8.21 -11.34
N GLY A 103 -4.34 8.06 -11.36
CA GLY A 103 -5.25 9.19 -11.49
C GLY A 103 -5.12 10.21 -10.35
N ILE A 104 -4.95 9.75 -9.11
CA ILE A 104 -4.80 10.64 -7.95
C ILE A 104 -3.43 11.34 -7.92
N LEU A 105 -2.37 10.62 -8.32
CA LEU A 105 -1.00 11.15 -8.35
C LEU A 105 -0.70 11.96 -9.64
N GLY A 106 -1.63 12.00 -10.60
CA GLY A 106 -1.42 12.67 -11.89
C GLY A 106 -0.36 11.99 -12.75
N LEU A 107 -0.17 10.68 -12.58
CA LEU A 107 0.78 9.90 -13.37
C LEU A 107 0.14 9.50 -14.70
N HIS A 108 0.75 9.94 -15.80
CA HIS A 108 0.44 9.42 -17.13
C HIS A 108 1.40 8.26 -17.41
N PHE A 109 0.87 7.05 -17.56
CA PHE A 109 1.66 5.97 -18.13
C PHE A 109 1.69 6.18 -19.65
N GLU A 110 2.84 6.57 -20.19
CA GLU A 110 3.07 6.42 -21.62
C GLU A 110 3.06 4.92 -21.92
N GLU A 111 2.09 4.47 -22.71
CA GLU A 111 2.22 3.19 -23.40
C GLU A 111 3.46 3.31 -24.30
N GLN A 112 4.59 2.75 -23.86
CA GLN A 112 5.66 2.46 -24.80
C GLN A 112 5.13 1.38 -25.74
N GLY A 113 4.56 1.82 -26.86
CA GLY A 113 4.33 1.00 -28.02
C GLY A 113 5.64 0.33 -28.40
N LEU A 114 5.70 -0.98 -28.21
CA LEU A 114 6.71 -1.82 -28.83
C LEU A 114 6.38 -1.86 -30.33
N ASP A 115 6.88 -0.89 -31.08
CA ASP A 115 7.07 -1.03 -32.52
C ASP A 115 8.21 -2.04 -32.72
N TRP A 116 7.86 -3.23 -33.19
CA TRP A 116 8.79 -4.15 -33.87
C TRP A 116 8.58 -4.05 -35.37
#